data_AF-A0A7V1HUB1-F1
#
_entry.id   AF-A0A7V1HUB1-F1
#
_cell.length_a   1.000
_cell.length_b   1.000
_cell.length_c   1.000
_cell.angle_alpha   90.00
_cell.angle_beta   90.00
_cell.angle_gamma   90.00
#
_symmetry.space_group_name_H-M   'P 1'
#
loop_
_entity.id
_entity.type
_entity.pdbx_description
1 polymer ?
#
loop_
_entity_poly.entity_id
_entity_poly.type
_entity_poly.pdbx_seq_one_letter_code
_entity_poly.pdbx_strand_id
1 'polypeptide(L)'
;VPLQDQTNALPPVLRNNYWLTVHVLTIVASYGVLGLSAVLGHVYLFKAVIFGKPEDVRMPVGHPLITQVYRSMQIGLILLTAGTILGGVWAADSWGRFWGWDPKETWALISIIVYFILLHARHIGWLRDFGLGIMSIMAFLCIIWTFYGVNYVMASGLHSYGFGNGGELWVAIWAIAELVFIALCKLRYNNLRKKAGKEPEKNIPAGKTREAGTVKPAT
;
A
#
# COMPACT_ATOMS: atom_id res chain seq x y z
N VAL A 1 -44.50 -39.06 0.04
CA VAL A 1 -43.84 -37.74 0.12
C VAL A 1 -42.36 -38.00 0.30
N PRO A 2 -41.48 -37.74 -0.68
CA PRO A 2 -40.07 -37.77 -0.38
C PRO A 2 -39.78 -36.53 0.47
N LEU A 3 -39.35 -36.74 1.71
CA LEU A 3 -38.71 -35.71 2.51
C LEU A 3 -37.39 -35.39 1.80
N GLN A 4 -37.38 -34.39 0.91
CA GLN A 4 -36.15 -33.68 0.60
C GLN A 4 -35.69 -33.07 1.91
N ASP A 5 -34.78 -33.78 2.57
CA ASP A 5 -34.19 -33.38 3.82
C ASP A 5 -33.51 -32.04 3.59
N GLN A 6 -34.16 -30.99 4.06
CA GLN A 6 -33.68 -29.61 4.07
C GLN A 6 -32.57 -29.46 5.11
N THR A 7 -31.56 -30.32 5.04
CA THR A 7 -30.33 -30.18 5.81
C THR A 7 -29.43 -29.25 5.01
N ASN A 8 -29.69 -27.95 5.20
CA ASN A 8 -28.72 -26.86 5.04
C ASN A 8 -27.58 -27.19 4.07
N ALA A 9 -27.84 -27.03 2.77
CA ALA A 9 -26.77 -26.87 1.80
C ALA A 9 -26.03 -25.58 2.17
N LEU A 10 -25.15 -25.65 3.16
CA LEU A 10 -24.11 -24.68 3.38
C LEU A 10 -23.50 -24.43 1.99
N PRO A 11 -23.40 -23.17 1.54
CA PRO A 11 -22.72 -22.88 0.29
C PRO A 11 -21.38 -23.64 0.28
N PRO A 12 -20.94 -24.22 -0.86
CA PRO A 12 -19.75 -25.07 -0.96
C PRO A 12 -18.55 -24.53 -0.15
N VAL A 13 -18.46 -23.21 -0.10
CA VAL A 13 -17.59 -22.35 0.69
C VAL A 13 -17.40 -22.69 2.18
N LEU A 14 -18.37 -23.36 2.83
CA LEU A 14 -18.36 -23.67 4.27
C LEU A 14 -18.13 -25.17 4.57
N ARG A 15 -17.97 -26.03 3.56
CA ARG A 15 -17.72 -27.47 3.77
C ARG A 15 -16.26 -27.80 4.10
N ASN A 16 -15.30 -27.00 3.64
CA ASN A 16 -13.87 -27.19 3.92
C ASN A 16 -13.19 -25.83 4.17
N ASN A 17 -13.26 -25.33 5.40
CA ASN A 17 -12.92 -23.94 5.74
C ASN A 17 -11.40 -23.65 5.81
N TYR A 18 -10.54 -24.63 5.56
CA TYR A 18 -9.09 -24.47 5.69
C TYR A 18 -8.55 -23.43 4.71
N TRP A 19 -8.84 -23.61 3.41
CA TRP A 19 -8.34 -22.71 2.36
C TRP A 19 -8.90 -21.29 2.50
N LEU A 20 -10.18 -21.17 2.86
CA LEU A 20 -10.81 -19.87 3.12
C LEU A 20 -10.11 -19.15 4.28
N THR A 21 -9.90 -19.87 5.39
CA THR A 21 -9.27 -19.31 6.59
C THR A 21 -7.85 -18.84 6.30
N VAL A 22 -7.02 -19.68 5.69
CA VAL A 22 -5.63 -19.33 5.37
C VAL A 22 -5.56 -18.17 4.36
N HIS A 23 -6.43 -18.16 3.35
CA HIS A 23 -6.55 -17.04 2.41
C HIS A 23 -6.90 -15.72 3.11
N VAL A 24 -7.99 -15.70 3.89
CA VAL A 24 -8.48 -14.47 4.55
C VAL A 24 -7.48 -13.96 5.57
N LEU A 25 -6.89 -14.83 6.39
CA LEU A 25 -5.87 -14.42 7.36
C LEU A 25 -4.66 -13.80 6.66
N THR A 26 -4.22 -14.39 5.55
CA THR A 26 -3.06 -13.87 4.79
C THR A 26 -3.37 -12.52 4.14
N ILE A 27 -4.55 -12.35 3.54
CA ILE A 27 -4.93 -11.10 2.86
C ILE A 27 -5.18 -9.98 3.87
N VAL A 28 -5.78 -10.27 5.03
CA VAL A 28 -6.01 -9.30 6.11
C VAL A 28 -4.67 -8.89 6.74
N ALA A 29 -3.76 -9.84 6.97
CA ALA A 29 -2.41 -9.53 7.44
C ALA A 29 -1.67 -8.61 6.45
N SER A 30 -1.79 -8.86 5.14
CA SER A 30 -1.24 -7.97 4.11
C SER A 30 -1.80 -6.56 4.24
N TYR A 31 -3.12 -6.40 4.29
CA TYR A 31 -3.75 -5.08 4.40
C TYR A 31 -3.34 -4.34 5.67
N GLY A 32 -3.16 -5.05 6.79
CA GLY A 32 -2.63 -4.47 8.02
C GLY A 32 -1.22 -3.90 7.85
N VAL A 33 -0.30 -4.63 7.23
CA VAL A 33 1.07 -4.17 6.98
C VAL A 33 1.11 -3.04 5.94
N LEU A 34 0.28 -3.11 4.89
CA LEU A 34 0.15 -2.05 3.90
C LEU A 34 -0.45 -0.77 4.51
N GLY A 35 -1.45 -0.91 5.40
CA GLY A 35 -2.00 0.19 6.18
C GLY A 35 -0.97 0.84 7.10
N LEU A 36 -0.14 0.04 7.77
CA LEU A 36 1.00 0.56 8.54
C LEU A 36 1.95 1.37 7.65
N SER A 37 2.24 0.91 6.43
CA SER A 37 3.08 1.66 5.48
C SER A 37 2.45 3.01 5.10
N ALA A 38 1.14 3.08 4.96
CA ALA A 38 0.43 4.32 4.68
C ALA A 38 0.48 5.27 5.89
N VAL A 39 0.26 4.77 7.11
CA VAL A 39 0.36 5.56 8.36
C VAL A 39 1.77 6.14 8.53
N LEU A 40 2.81 5.35 8.31
CA LEU A 40 4.19 5.85 8.35
C LEU A 40 4.46 6.91 7.26
N GLY A 41 3.85 6.76 6.09
CA GLY A 41 3.86 7.78 5.03
C GLY A 41 3.21 9.09 5.46
N HIS A 42 2.04 9.02 6.12
CA HIS A 42 1.36 10.17 6.70
C HIS A 42 2.24 10.89 7.72
N VAL A 43 2.83 10.15 8.67
CA VAL A 43 3.70 10.73 9.70
C VAL A 43 4.88 11.44 9.05
N TYR A 44 5.49 10.85 8.03
CA TYR A 44 6.58 11.48 7.29
C TYR A 44 6.12 12.77 6.58
N LEU A 45 5.02 12.74 5.84
CA LEU A 45 4.51 13.91 5.12
C LEU A 45 4.07 15.03 6.08
N PHE A 46 3.40 14.67 7.17
CA PHE A 46 2.98 15.61 8.21
C PHE A 46 4.19 16.34 8.81
N LYS A 47 5.27 15.60 9.14
CA LYS A 47 6.52 16.21 9.60
C LYS A 47 7.14 17.11 8.53
N ALA A 48 7.16 16.66 7.28
CA ALA A 48 7.70 17.44 6.16
C ALA A 48 6.90 18.72 5.85
N VAL A 49 5.61 18.78 6.20
CA VAL A 49 4.74 19.92 5.90
C VAL A 49 4.69 20.94 7.04
N ILE A 50 4.55 20.47 8.28
CA ILE A 50 4.37 21.33 9.46
C ILE A 50 5.72 21.80 10.00
N PHE A 51 6.67 20.88 10.15
CA PHE A 51 7.99 21.18 10.69
C PHE A 51 9.04 21.40 9.60
N GLY A 52 8.68 21.19 8.34
CA GLY A 52 9.61 21.26 7.22
C GLY A 52 10.23 22.65 7.04
N LYS A 53 11.55 22.70 7.11
CA LYS A 53 12.38 23.86 6.76
C LYS A 53 12.88 23.73 5.31
N PRO A 54 13.32 24.84 4.69
CA PRO A 54 13.92 24.80 3.34
C PRO A 54 15.12 23.84 3.25
N GLU A 55 15.89 23.73 4.32
CA GLU A 55 17.05 22.84 4.47
C GLU A 55 16.66 21.35 4.38
N ASP A 56 15.48 20.96 4.88
CA ASP A 56 15.02 19.57 4.89
C ASP A 56 14.73 19.05 3.48
N VAL A 57 14.45 19.94 2.53
CA VAL A 57 14.25 19.58 1.11
C VAL A 57 15.56 19.18 0.44
N ARG A 58 16.70 19.62 0.99
CA ARG A 58 18.04 19.25 0.51
C ARG A 58 18.56 17.95 1.16
N MET A 59 17.85 17.39 2.14
CA MET A 59 18.33 16.20 2.84
C MET A 59 18.55 15.02 1.89
N PRO A 60 19.60 14.22 2.13
CA PRO A 60 19.89 13.04 1.35
C PRO A 60 18.77 12.00 1.48
N VAL A 61 18.61 11.20 0.43
CA VAL A 61 17.70 10.04 0.38
C VAL A 61 18.06 9.07 1.51
N GLY A 62 17.06 8.62 2.28
CA GLY A 62 17.26 7.61 3.33
C GLY A 62 16.65 7.95 4.69
N HIS A 63 15.61 8.78 4.75
CA HIS A 63 14.94 9.06 6.02
C HIS A 63 14.45 7.75 6.68
N PRO A 64 14.71 7.49 7.97
CA PRO A 64 14.39 6.21 8.61
C PRO A 64 12.92 5.78 8.46
N LEU A 65 11.98 6.73 8.56
CA LEU A 65 10.55 6.46 8.34
C LEU A 65 10.27 5.94 6.92
N ILE A 66 10.90 6.52 5.89
CA ILE A 66 10.70 6.12 4.50
C ILE A 66 11.32 4.75 4.23
N THR A 67 12.47 4.45 4.85
CA THR A 67 13.05 3.10 4.81
C THR A 67 12.08 2.08 5.41
N GLN A 68 11.40 2.43 6.50
CA GLN A 68 10.40 1.55 7.09
C GLN A 68 9.15 1.43 6.22
N VAL A 69 8.65 2.51 5.61
CA VAL A 69 7.56 2.46 4.62
C VAL A 69 7.92 1.48 3.50
N TYR A 70 9.11 1.60 2.91
CA TYR A 70 9.58 0.73 1.84
C TYR A 70 9.63 -0.74 2.25
N ARG A 71 10.18 -1.05 3.44
CA ARG A 71 10.25 -2.43 3.96
C ARG A 71 8.86 -2.99 4.26
N SER A 72 7.97 -2.20 4.87
CA SER A 72 6.59 -2.59 5.11
C SER A 72 5.85 -2.90 3.80
N MET A 73 6.04 -2.10 2.75
CA MET A 73 5.47 -2.39 1.44
C MET A 73 5.97 -3.70 0.84
N GLN A 74 7.26 -4.02 0.98
CA GLN A 74 7.81 -5.29 0.49
C GLN A 74 7.14 -6.49 1.16
N ILE A 75 7.02 -6.46 2.50
CA ILE A 75 6.35 -7.50 3.27
C ILE A 75 4.87 -7.59 2.88
N GLY A 76 4.19 -6.44 2.79
CA GLY A 76 2.79 -6.35 2.41
C GLY A 76 2.53 -6.90 1.01
N LEU A 77 3.40 -6.62 0.02
CA LEU A 77 3.31 -7.16 -1.34
C LEU A 77 3.47 -8.69 -1.38
N ILE A 78 4.42 -9.24 -0.62
CA ILE A 78 4.62 -10.69 -0.53
C ILE A 78 3.34 -11.35 0.01
N LEU A 79 2.80 -10.81 1.11
CA LEU A 79 1.55 -11.32 1.70
C LEU A 79 0.35 -11.11 0.77
N LEU A 80 0.28 -9.99 0.05
CA LEU A 80 -0.80 -9.70 -0.91
C LEU A 80 -0.79 -10.72 -2.05
N THR A 81 0.39 -11.01 -2.58
CA THR A 81 0.59 -11.96 -3.67
C THR A 81 0.27 -13.38 -3.22
N ALA A 82 0.82 -13.79 -2.07
CA ALA A 82 0.53 -15.10 -1.49
C ALA A 82 -0.96 -15.26 -1.18
N GLY A 83 -1.58 -14.26 -0.55
CA GLY A 83 -3.01 -14.22 -0.27
C GLY A 83 -3.85 -14.34 -1.53
N THR A 84 -3.49 -13.63 -2.61
CA THR A 84 -4.22 -13.70 -3.89
C THR A 84 -4.13 -15.09 -4.52
N ILE A 85 -2.95 -15.74 -4.49
CA ILE A 85 -2.79 -17.12 -4.98
C ILE A 85 -3.60 -18.10 -4.13
N LEU A 86 -3.57 -17.97 -2.80
CA LEU A 86 -4.37 -18.79 -1.88
C LEU A 86 -5.87 -18.62 -2.13
N GLY A 87 -6.30 -17.42 -2.51
CA GLY A 87 -7.67 -17.14 -2.92
C GLY A 87 -8.06 -17.91 -4.18
N GLY A 88 -7.18 -17.96 -5.17
CA GLY A 88 -7.38 -18.78 -6.37
C GLY A 88 -7.47 -20.28 -6.08
N VAL A 89 -6.65 -20.80 -5.14
CA VAL A 89 -6.73 -22.21 -4.70
C VAL A 89 -8.08 -22.49 -4.05
N TRP A 90 -8.54 -21.61 -3.16
CA TRP A 90 -9.87 -21.72 -2.56
C TRP A 90 -11.01 -21.63 -3.58
N ALA A 91 -10.89 -20.76 -4.58
CA ALA A 91 -11.87 -20.65 -5.66
C ALA A 91 -11.94 -21.92 -6.51
N ALA A 92 -10.79 -22.57 -6.74
CA ALA A 92 -10.71 -23.85 -7.44
C ALA A 92 -11.42 -24.97 -6.66
N ASP A 93 -11.22 -25.04 -5.34
CA ASP A 93 -11.90 -25.99 -4.46
C ASP A 93 -13.41 -25.72 -4.35
N SER A 94 -13.81 -24.44 -4.32
CA SER A 94 -15.21 -24.04 -4.09
C SER A 94 -16.09 -24.08 -5.35
N TRP A 95 -15.54 -23.67 -6.50
CA TRP A 95 -16.30 -23.47 -7.75
C TRP A 95 -15.68 -24.15 -8.96
N GLY A 96 -14.62 -24.95 -8.78
CA GLY A 96 -13.97 -25.70 -9.85
C GLY A 96 -13.10 -24.86 -10.79
N ARG A 97 -12.82 -23.59 -10.46
CA ARG A 97 -11.93 -22.71 -11.25
C ARG A 97 -10.98 -21.90 -10.40
N PHE A 98 -9.73 -21.78 -10.84
CA PHE A 98 -8.70 -21.01 -10.13
C PHE A 98 -8.86 -19.49 -10.26
N TRP A 99 -9.37 -19.01 -11.40
CA TRP A 99 -9.52 -17.59 -11.71
C TRP A 99 -10.66 -17.42 -12.72
N GLY A 100 -11.46 -16.37 -12.57
CA GLY A 100 -12.61 -16.01 -13.41
C GLY A 100 -12.66 -14.55 -13.88
N TRP A 101 -11.62 -13.74 -13.66
CA TRP A 101 -11.56 -12.31 -14.04
C TRP A 101 -12.72 -11.49 -13.52
N ASP A 102 -13.28 -11.86 -12.38
CA ASP A 102 -14.30 -11.05 -11.76
C ASP A 102 -13.66 -9.74 -11.23
N PRO A 103 -14.47 -8.72 -10.88
CA PRO A 103 -13.93 -7.46 -10.39
C PRO A 103 -12.95 -7.64 -9.23
N LYS A 104 -13.20 -8.59 -8.31
CA LYS A 104 -12.37 -8.78 -7.12
C LYS A 104 -11.01 -9.37 -7.44
N GLU A 105 -10.97 -10.42 -8.25
CA GLU A 105 -9.74 -11.01 -8.76
C GLU A 105 -8.94 -9.99 -9.60
N THR A 106 -9.61 -9.24 -10.47
CA THR A 106 -8.98 -8.22 -11.31
C THR A 106 -8.33 -7.12 -10.46
N TRP A 107 -9.02 -6.60 -9.46
CA TRP A 107 -8.48 -5.56 -8.57
C TRP A 107 -7.41 -6.07 -7.61
N ALA A 108 -7.45 -7.35 -7.23
CA ALA A 108 -6.34 -7.99 -6.51
C ALA A 108 -5.07 -7.99 -7.35
N LEU A 109 -5.16 -8.35 -8.64
CA LEU A 109 -4.03 -8.30 -9.56
C LEU A 109 -3.53 -6.86 -9.79
N ILE A 110 -4.43 -5.91 -10.01
CA ILE A 110 -4.07 -4.48 -10.15
C ILE A 110 -3.30 -4.00 -8.92
N SER A 111 -3.76 -4.34 -7.71
CA SER A 111 -3.10 -3.94 -6.47
C SER A 111 -1.68 -4.52 -6.35
N ILE A 112 -1.47 -5.78 -6.73
CA ILE A 112 -0.13 -6.40 -6.79
C ILE A 112 0.77 -5.60 -7.76
N ILE A 113 0.28 -5.30 -8.95
CA ILE A 113 1.04 -4.56 -9.98
C ILE A 113 1.38 -3.14 -9.49
N VAL A 114 0.44 -2.43 -8.87
CA VAL A 114 0.67 -1.08 -8.33
C VAL A 114 1.81 -1.11 -7.31
N TYR A 115 1.76 -2.00 -6.32
CA TYR A 115 2.83 -2.09 -5.31
C TYR A 115 4.16 -2.54 -5.91
N PHE A 116 4.15 -3.46 -6.88
CA PHE A 116 5.36 -3.88 -7.57
C PHE A 116 6.02 -2.72 -8.33
N ILE A 117 5.26 -1.96 -9.10
CA ILE A 117 5.77 -0.78 -9.85
C ILE A 117 6.36 0.24 -8.88
N LEU A 118 5.72 0.50 -7.74
CA LEU A 118 6.23 1.46 -6.76
C LEU A 118 7.54 1.02 -6.14
N LEU A 119 7.64 -0.25 -5.75
CA LEU A 119 8.88 -0.80 -5.20
C LEU A 119 9.99 -0.80 -6.25
N HIS A 120 9.68 -1.16 -7.49
CA HIS A 120 10.64 -1.13 -8.60
C HIS A 120 11.10 0.30 -8.90
N ALA A 121 10.18 1.26 -8.97
CA ALA A 121 10.48 2.68 -9.19
C ALA A 121 11.36 3.28 -8.08
N ARG A 122 11.23 2.81 -6.83
CA ARG A 122 12.15 3.16 -5.74
C ARG A 122 13.50 2.49 -5.90
N HIS A 123 13.55 1.23 -6.28
CA HIS A 123 14.80 0.48 -6.46
C HIS A 123 15.70 1.09 -7.54
N ILE A 124 15.12 1.52 -8.67
CA ILE A 124 15.84 2.18 -9.77
C ILE A 124 16.13 3.67 -9.50
N GLY A 125 15.75 4.20 -8.32
CA GLY A 125 16.04 5.58 -7.92
C GLY A 125 15.13 6.66 -8.52
N TRP A 126 14.03 6.30 -9.18
CA TRP A 126 13.06 7.29 -9.72
C TRP A 126 12.24 7.97 -8.63
N LEU A 127 11.94 7.25 -7.54
CA LEU A 127 11.17 7.77 -6.42
C LEU A 127 12.06 8.26 -5.28
N ARG A 128 12.05 9.59 -5.05
CA ARG A 128 12.62 10.21 -3.83
C ARG A 128 11.75 9.94 -2.60
N ASP A 129 12.28 10.27 -1.43
CA ASP A 129 11.64 10.01 -0.13
C ASP A 129 10.25 10.65 -0.02
N PHE A 130 10.10 11.91 -0.45
CA PHE A 130 8.81 12.58 -0.50
C PHE A 130 7.82 11.93 -1.49
N GLY A 131 8.33 11.49 -2.64
CA GLY A 131 7.53 10.76 -3.62
C GLY A 131 7.03 9.44 -3.05
N LEU A 132 7.89 8.67 -2.39
CA LEU A 132 7.51 7.39 -1.80
C LEU A 132 6.47 7.55 -0.69
N GLY A 133 6.57 8.60 0.12
CA GLY A 133 5.55 8.92 1.14
C GLY A 133 4.18 9.25 0.55
N ILE A 134 4.11 9.96 -0.59
CA ILE A 134 2.85 10.20 -1.29
C ILE A 134 2.32 8.91 -1.90
N MET A 135 3.18 8.16 -2.59
CA MET A 135 2.77 6.94 -3.28
C MET A 135 2.32 5.85 -2.31
N SER A 136 2.79 5.84 -1.06
CA SER A 136 2.30 4.88 -0.06
C SER A 136 0.83 5.08 0.30
N ILE A 137 0.40 6.33 0.42
CA ILE A 137 -0.98 6.70 0.69
C ILE A 137 -1.84 6.38 -0.54
N MET A 138 -1.38 6.78 -1.73
CA MET A 138 -2.08 6.50 -2.99
C MET A 138 -2.25 4.99 -3.26
N ALA A 139 -1.22 4.18 -2.99
CA ALA A 139 -1.29 2.74 -3.14
C ALA A 139 -2.27 2.11 -2.14
N PHE A 140 -2.35 2.65 -0.93
CA PHE A 140 -3.31 2.19 0.07
C PHE A 140 -4.76 2.53 -0.31
N LEU A 141 -5.01 3.67 -0.98
CA LEU A 141 -6.33 3.94 -1.58
C LEU A 141 -6.75 2.86 -2.59
N CYS A 142 -5.80 2.29 -3.35
CA CYS A 142 -6.08 1.15 -4.23
C CYS A 142 -6.49 -0.12 -3.46
N ILE A 143 -5.89 -0.36 -2.28
CA ILE A 143 -6.29 -1.47 -1.40
C ILE A 143 -7.70 -1.24 -0.84
N ILE A 144 -8.00 -0.02 -0.37
CA ILE A 144 -9.35 0.33 0.10
C ILE A 144 -10.37 0.19 -1.02
N TRP A 145 -10.02 0.56 -2.27
CA TRP A 145 -10.89 0.32 -3.41
C TRP A 145 -11.12 -1.17 -3.67
N THR A 146 -10.08 -2.00 -3.60
CA THR A 146 -10.19 -3.46 -3.78
C THR A 146 -11.03 -4.11 -2.67
N PHE A 147 -10.89 -3.64 -1.42
CA PHE A 147 -11.61 -4.19 -0.27
C PHE A 147 -13.03 -3.65 -0.14
N TYR A 148 -13.26 -2.36 -0.36
CA TYR A 148 -14.56 -1.72 -0.16
C TYR A 148 -15.25 -1.42 -1.49
N GLY A 149 -14.57 -0.74 -2.41
CA GLY A 149 -15.13 -0.32 -3.70
C GLY A 149 -15.66 -1.49 -4.53
N VAL A 150 -14.88 -2.56 -4.67
CA VAL A 150 -15.32 -3.73 -5.45
C VAL A 150 -16.51 -4.45 -4.80
N ASN A 151 -16.54 -4.53 -3.47
CA ASN A 151 -17.60 -5.25 -2.75
C ASN A 151 -18.93 -4.47 -2.70
N TYR A 152 -18.90 -3.13 -2.63
CA TYR A 152 -20.12 -2.32 -2.45
C TYR A 152 -20.51 -1.51 -3.70
N VAL A 153 -19.54 -1.00 -4.47
CA VAL A 153 -19.79 -0.13 -5.63
C VAL A 153 -19.93 -0.93 -6.92
N MET A 154 -19.13 -1.97 -7.08
CA MET A 154 -19.08 -2.77 -8.31
C MET A 154 -19.87 -4.08 -8.23
N ALA A 155 -20.67 -4.26 -7.16
CA ALA A 155 -21.35 -5.46 -6.65
C ALA A 155 -21.82 -6.49 -7.70
N SER A 156 -20.87 -7.11 -8.39
CA SER A 156 -21.05 -8.06 -9.47
C SER A 156 -19.99 -9.15 -9.33
N GLY A 157 -20.41 -10.40 -9.47
CA GLY A 157 -19.56 -11.58 -9.27
C GLY A 157 -19.83 -12.34 -7.96
N LEU A 158 -19.36 -13.59 -7.91
CA LEU A 158 -19.59 -14.54 -6.81
C LEU A 158 -18.87 -14.17 -5.50
N HIS A 159 -17.99 -13.17 -5.54
CA HIS A 159 -17.20 -12.72 -4.39
C HIS A 159 -17.70 -11.44 -3.73
N SER A 160 -18.82 -10.88 -4.21
CA SER A 160 -19.47 -9.75 -3.56
C SER A 160 -20.35 -10.26 -2.42
N TYR A 161 -19.90 -10.03 -1.18
CA TYR A 161 -20.66 -10.36 0.04
C TYR A 161 -21.22 -9.10 0.73
N GLY A 162 -20.95 -7.92 0.17
CA GLY A 162 -21.34 -6.62 0.72
C GLY A 162 -22.72 -6.18 0.23
N PHE A 163 -23.79 -6.76 0.75
CA PHE A 163 -25.15 -6.26 0.52
C PHE A 163 -25.50 -5.22 1.59
N GLY A 164 -25.07 -3.96 1.41
CA GLY A 164 -25.41 -2.88 2.34
C GLY A 164 -25.20 -1.49 1.76
N ASN A 165 -26.28 -0.70 1.66
CA ASN A 165 -26.25 0.74 1.40
C ASN A 165 -25.85 1.45 2.70
N GLY A 166 -24.59 1.87 2.88
CA GLY A 166 -24.25 2.53 4.16
C GLY A 166 -22.88 3.15 4.39
N GLY A 167 -21.94 3.15 3.43
CA GLY A 167 -20.60 3.71 3.69
C GLY A 167 -19.88 4.32 2.49
N GLU A 168 -20.42 4.20 1.29
CA GLU A 168 -19.81 4.68 0.05
C GLU A 168 -19.51 6.18 0.07
N LEU A 169 -20.42 6.97 0.62
CA LEU A 169 -20.22 8.41 0.80
C LEU A 169 -19.07 8.70 1.77
N TRP A 170 -18.99 7.99 2.89
CA TRP A 170 -17.93 8.19 3.89
C TRP A 170 -16.56 7.80 3.35
N VAL A 171 -16.48 6.70 2.61
CA VAL A 171 -15.24 6.26 1.95
C VAL A 171 -14.84 7.24 0.86
N ALA A 172 -15.79 7.77 0.08
CA ALA A 172 -15.53 8.78 -0.92
C ALA A 172 -15.02 10.09 -0.30
N ILE A 173 -15.67 10.58 0.77
CA ILE A 173 -15.24 11.78 1.50
C ILE A 173 -13.83 11.59 2.06
N TRP A 174 -13.55 10.44 2.69
CA TRP A 174 -12.21 10.14 3.20
C TRP A 174 -11.17 10.09 2.07
N ALA A 175 -11.46 9.42 0.96
CA ALA A 175 -10.55 9.36 -0.19
C ALA A 175 -10.28 10.77 -0.78
N ILE A 176 -11.31 11.62 -0.87
CA ILE A 176 -11.15 13.01 -1.29
C ILE A 176 -10.28 13.79 -0.30
N ALA A 177 -10.49 13.59 1.01
CA ALA A 177 -9.68 14.24 2.05
C ALA A 177 -8.20 13.83 1.94
N GLU A 178 -7.90 12.56 1.66
CA GLU A 178 -6.54 12.07 1.41
C GLU A 178 -5.90 12.75 0.18
N LEU A 179 -6.64 12.88 -0.92
CA LEU A 179 -6.16 13.56 -2.12
C LEU A 179 -5.89 15.05 -1.86
N VAL A 180 -6.76 15.72 -1.11
CA VAL A 180 -6.57 17.11 -0.68
C VAL A 180 -5.34 17.23 0.21
N PHE A 181 -5.17 16.33 1.18
CA PHE A 181 -3.99 16.30 2.05
C PHE A 181 -2.69 16.16 1.23
N ILE A 182 -2.64 15.22 0.28
CA ILE A 182 -1.49 15.04 -0.62
C ILE A 182 -1.23 16.30 -1.45
N ALA A 183 -2.28 16.94 -2.00
CA ALA A 183 -2.15 18.16 -2.77
C ALA A 183 -1.55 19.30 -1.94
N LEU A 184 -2.05 19.50 -0.71
CA LEU A 184 -1.50 20.48 0.23
C LEU A 184 -0.04 20.19 0.56
N CYS A 185 0.31 18.93 0.82
CA CYS A 185 1.69 18.50 1.06
C CYS A 185 2.59 18.86 -0.11
N LYS A 186 2.16 18.56 -1.34
CA LYS A 186 2.91 18.82 -2.58
C LYS A 186 3.11 20.32 -2.83
N LEU A 187 2.08 21.13 -2.60
CA LEU A 187 2.15 22.59 -2.72
C LEU A 187 3.14 23.19 -1.71
N ARG A 188 3.06 22.77 -0.44
CA ARG A 188 3.97 23.21 0.61
C ARG A 188 5.42 22.82 0.29
N TYR A 189 5.64 21.56 -0.11
CA TYR A 189 6.96 21.06 -0.50
C TYR A 189 7.56 21.86 -1.67
N ASN A 190 6.76 22.17 -2.68
CA ASN A 190 7.20 23.01 -3.81
C ASN A 190 7.58 24.42 -3.36
N ASN A 191 6.84 25.01 -2.42
CA ASN A 191 7.15 26.32 -1.86
C ASN A 191 8.45 26.30 -1.04
N LEU A 192 8.67 25.27 -0.23
CA LEU A 192 9.92 25.08 0.51
C LEU A 192 11.11 24.90 -0.43
N ARG A 193 10.94 24.10 -1.49
CA ARG A 193 11.96 23.90 -2.54
C ARG A 193 12.31 25.19 -3.27
N LYS A 194 11.32 26.04 -3.59
CA LYS A 194 11.54 27.37 -4.19
C LYS A 194 12.30 28.30 -3.25
N LYS A 195 12.00 28.30 -1.95
CA LYS A 195 12.74 29.08 -0.93
C LYS A 195 14.18 28.60 -0.78
N ALA A 196 14.38 27.28 -0.71
CA ALA A 196 15.69 26.67 -0.63
C ALA A 196 16.55 26.97 -1.87
N GLY A 197 15.96 27.16 -3.05
CA GLY A 197 16.69 27.56 -4.26
C GLY A 197 17.10 29.04 -4.30
N LYS A 198 16.50 29.89 -3.45
CA LYS A 198 16.82 31.33 -3.36
C LYS A 198 17.85 31.65 -2.27
N GLU A 199 18.01 30.77 -1.28
CA GLU A 199 19.04 30.93 -0.26
C GLU A 199 20.41 30.48 -0.83
N PRO A 200 21.43 31.37 -0.87
CA PRO A 200 22.78 30.97 -1.23
C PRO A 200 23.22 29.86 -0.28
N GLU A 201 23.95 28.87 -0.80
CA GLU A 201 24.46 27.72 -0.04
C GLU A 201 25.33 28.21 1.12
N LYS A 202 24.69 28.47 2.27
CA LYS A 202 25.36 28.99 3.45
C LYS A 202 26.07 27.80 4.09
N ASN A 203 27.36 27.69 3.76
CA ASN A 203 28.40 26.88 4.39
C ASN A 203 27.89 25.66 5.17
N ILE A 204 27.87 24.51 4.51
CA ILE A 204 28.01 23.23 5.21
C ILE A 204 29.31 23.33 6.01
N PRO A 205 29.32 23.24 7.35
CA PRO A 205 30.58 23.18 8.08
C PRO A 205 31.33 21.93 7.60
N ALA A 206 32.43 22.17 6.89
CA ALA A 206 33.40 21.16 6.51
C ALA A 206 34.01 20.61 7.81
N GLY A 207 33.44 19.53 8.33
CA GLY A 207 33.78 19.06 9.67
C GLY A 207 33.16 17.72 10.01
N LYS A 208 33.33 16.74 9.11
CA LYS A 208 33.37 15.29 9.41
C LYS A 208 33.72 14.54 8.12
N THR A 209 34.89 14.84 7.56
CA THR A 209 35.59 13.86 6.74
C THR A 209 35.84 12.63 7.61
N ARG A 210 35.35 11.50 7.12
CA ARG A 210 35.58 10.17 7.67
C ARG A 210 37.09 9.93 7.73
N GLU A 211 37.66 9.86 8.94
CA GLU A 211 38.84 9.02 9.15
C GLU A 211 38.39 7.57 8.97
N ALA A 212 38.59 7.03 7.78
CA ALA A 212 38.41 5.62 7.50
C ALA A 212 39.61 5.13 6.68
N GLY A 213 40.61 4.62 7.41
CA GLY A 213 41.42 3.46 7.04
C GLY A 213 42.20 3.55 5.74
N THR A 214 43.42 4.08 5.83
CA THR A 214 44.52 3.66 4.95
C THR A 214 44.81 2.17 5.17
N VAL A 215 44.29 1.31 4.29
CA VAL A 215 44.77 -0.07 4.16
C VAL A 215 46.04 -0.02 3.31
N LYS A 216 47.19 -0.24 3.96
CA LYS A 216 48.46 -0.53 3.27
C LYS A 216 48.34 -1.87 2.52
N PRO A 217 48.85 -2.00 1.29
CA PRO A 217 49.06 -3.31 0.68
C PRO A 217 50.30 -3.96 1.31
N ALA A 218 50.13 -5.15 1.89
CA ALA A 218 51.25 -5.98 2.31
C ALA A 218 51.79 -6.76 1.10
N THR A 219 53.09 -6.62 0.88
CA THR A 219 53.98 -7.55 0.18
C THR A 219 54.01 -8.91 0.84
#